data_AF-A0A6I3CS23-F1
#
_entry.id   AF-A0A6I3CS23-F1
#
_cell.length_a   1.000
_cell.length_b   1.000
_cell.length_c   1.000
_cell.angle_alpha   90.00
_cell.angle_beta   90.00
_cell.angle_gamma   90.00
#
_symmetry.space_group_name_H-M   'P 1'
#
loop_
_entity.id
_entity.type
_entity.pdbx_description
1 polymer ?
#
loop_
_entity_poly.entity_id
_entity_poly.type
_entity_poly.pdbx_seq_one_letter_code
_entity_poly.pdbx_strand_id
1 'polypeptide(L)'
;FSGKDPSKVDRSAAYAMRWIAKNVVAAGLATRCEVQVAYAIGKAQPVGLFVETFGTEKIAPNKIVDAVMATFDLRPAAIIRDLNLLRPIYSTTASYGHFGRELPDFTWESTDRAAALKEAASR
;
A
#
# COMPACT_ATOMS: atom_id res chain seq x y z
N PHE A 1 -8.50 -12.83 3.15
CA PHE A 1 -8.47 -11.71 4.11
C PHE A 1 -9.22 -12.00 5.41
N SER A 2 -10.50 -12.40 5.36
CA SER A 2 -11.40 -12.59 6.52
C SER A 2 -10.87 -13.55 7.60
N GLY A 3 -11.27 -13.33 8.86
CA GLY A 3 -10.87 -14.14 10.03
C GLY A 3 -9.45 -13.92 10.57
N LYS A 4 -8.57 -13.21 9.85
CA LYS A 4 -7.18 -12.94 10.24
C LYS A 4 -7.04 -11.59 10.94
N ASP A 5 -6.41 -11.51 12.11
CA ASP A 5 -6.03 -10.20 12.67
C ASP A 5 -4.89 -9.54 11.85
N PRO A 6 -4.58 -8.25 12.01
CA PRO A 6 -3.68 -7.55 11.10
C PRO A 6 -2.20 -7.88 11.27
N SER A 7 -1.80 -8.70 12.27
CA SER A 7 -0.45 -9.28 12.32
C SER A 7 -0.17 -10.24 11.15
N LYS A 8 -1.22 -10.75 10.48
CA LYS A 8 -1.09 -11.66 9.34
C LYS A 8 -0.90 -10.80 8.09
N VAL A 9 0.32 -10.80 7.57
CA VAL A 9 0.72 -10.01 6.40
C VAL A 9 -0.12 -10.27 5.16
N ASP A 10 -0.73 -11.46 5.05
CA ASP A 10 -1.74 -11.76 4.02
C ASP A 10 -2.87 -10.71 3.97
N ARG A 11 -3.23 -10.08 5.09
CA ARG A 11 -4.20 -8.98 5.14
C ARG A 11 -3.51 -7.63 5.14
N SER A 12 -2.65 -7.37 6.11
CA SER A 12 -2.10 -6.03 6.32
C SER A 12 -1.23 -5.59 5.13
N ALA A 13 -0.37 -6.46 4.60
CA ALA A 13 0.45 -6.11 3.47
C ALA A 13 -0.37 -5.94 2.18
N ALA A 14 -1.40 -6.75 1.96
CA ALA A 14 -2.30 -6.57 0.81
C ALA A 14 -3.02 -5.22 0.84
N TYR A 15 -3.48 -4.78 2.03
CA TYR A 15 -4.06 -3.45 2.21
C TYR A 15 -3.02 -2.35 1.98
N ALA A 16 -1.79 -2.54 2.46
CA ALA A 16 -0.70 -1.61 2.18
C ALA A 16 -0.39 -1.53 0.67
N MET A 17 -0.38 -2.65 -0.06
CA MET A 17 -0.12 -2.64 -1.51
C MET A 17 -1.22 -1.90 -2.26
N ARG A 18 -2.49 -2.06 -1.86
CA ARG A 18 -3.60 -1.26 -2.38
C ARG A 18 -3.37 0.23 -2.11
N TRP A 19 -3.02 0.58 -0.89
CA TRP A 19 -2.76 1.96 -0.48
C TRP A 19 -1.64 2.59 -1.30
N ILE A 20 -0.52 1.90 -1.47
CA ILE A 20 0.61 2.35 -2.29
C ILE A 20 0.19 2.52 -3.74
N ALA A 21 -0.38 1.49 -4.38
CA ALA A 21 -0.78 1.56 -5.79
C ALA A 21 -1.77 2.70 -6.05
N LYS A 22 -2.74 2.90 -5.15
CA LYS A 22 -3.70 4.00 -5.24
C LYS A 22 -3.01 5.37 -5.12
N ASN A 23 -2.05 5.51 -4.19
CA ASN A 23 -1.29 6.74 -4.03
C ASN A 23 -0.33 7.02 -5.21
N VAL A 24 0.28 6.00 -5.80
CA VAL A 24 1.11 6.13 -7.03
C VAL A 24 0.28 6.72 -8.17
N VAL A 25 -0.93 6.19 -8.39
CA VAL A 25 -1.84 6.68 -9.43
C VAL A 25 -2.36 8.08 -9.09
N ALA A 26 -2.76 8.32 -7.83
CA ALA A 26 -3.26 9.63 -7.38
C ALA A 26 -2.18 10.73 -7.42
N ALA A 27 -0.92 10.40 -7.17
CA ALA A 27 0.23 11.28 -7.34
C ALA A 27 0.50 11.65 -8.81
N GLY A 28 -0.15 10.93 -9.74
CA GLY A 28 0.01 11.11 -11.17
C GLY A 28 1.32 10.53 -11.69
N LEU A 29 1.99 9.64 -10.95
CA LEU A 29 3.26 9.02 -11.34
C LEU A 29 3.10 7.93 -12.40
N ALA A 30 1.93 7.28 -12.43
CA ALA A 30 1.50 6.33 -13.46
C ALA A 30 -0.02 6.35 -13.59
N THR A 31 -0.60 5.80 -14.67
CA THR A 31 -2.05 5.61 -14.78
C THR A 31 -2.50 4.21 -14.37
N ARG A 32 -1.57 3.24 -14.33
CA ARG A 32 -1.76 1.88 -13.81
C ARG A 32 -0.56 1.52 -12.94
N CYS A 33 -0.82 0.84 -11.82
CA CYS A 33 0.24 0.40 -10.91
C CYS A 33 -0.16 -0.93 -10.25
N GLU A 34 0.76 -1.88 -10.26
CA GLU A 34 0.72 -3.10 -9.47
C GLU A 34 1.93 -3.11 -8.53
N VAL A 35 1.71 -3.57 -7.30
CA VAL A 35 2.76 -3.64 -6.28
C VAL A 35 2.76 -5.03 -5.68
N GLN A 36 3.92 -5.67 -5.68
CA GLN A 36 4.15 -6.98 -5.09
C GLN A 36 5.14 -6.85 -3.93
N VAL A 37 4.86 -7.55 -2.83
CA VAL A 37 5.74 -7.60 -1.66
C VAL A 37 5.88 -9.03 -1.16
N ALA A 38 7.08 -9.37 -0.70
CA ALA A 38 7.38 -10.65 -0.10
C ALA A 38 7.91 -10.48 1.33
N TYR A 39 7.52 -11.39 2.23
CA TYR A 39 8.00 -11.45 3.61
C TYR A 39 8.54 -12.85 3.92
N ALA A 40 9.52 -12.91 4.82
CA ALA A 40 9.94 -14.14 5.48
C ALA A 40 9.41 -14.15 6.91
N ILE A 41 8.94 -15.30 7.39
CA ILE A 41 8.42 -15.44 8.76
C ILE A 41 9.48 -14.99 9.78
N GLY A 42 9.07 -14.15 10.74
CA GLY A 42 9.97 -13.60 11.76
C GLY A 42 10.85 -12.43 11.33
N LYS A 43 10.82 -11.98 10.07
CA LYS A 43 11.51 -10.76 9.62
C LYS A 43 10.55 -9.58 9.53
N ALA A 44 10.97 -8.44 10.10
CA ALA A 44 10.16 -7.23 10.07
C ALA A 44 10.18 -6.54 8.71
N GLN A 45 11.34 -6.46 8.06
CA GLN A 45 11.47 -5.86 6.73
C GLN A 45 11.00 -6.84 5.64
N PRO A 46 10.37 -6.36 4.57
CA PRO A 46 10.09 -7.20 3.41
C PRO A 46 11.39 -7.72 2.79
N VAL A 47 11.36 -8.92 2.23
CA VAL A 47 12.49 -9.51 1.51
C VAL A 47 12.52 -9.08 0.04
N GLY A 48 11.44 -8.49 -0.46
CA GLY A 48 11.36 -7.89 -1.79
C GLY A 48 10.15 -6.99 -1.95
N LEU A 49 10.31 -5.93 -2.74
CA LEU A 49 9.27 -5.04 -3.22
C LEU A 49 9.45 -4.88 -4.73
N PHE A 50 8.37 -5.06 -5.49
CA PHE A 50 8.35 -4.87 -6.94
C PHE A 50 7.17 -3.96 -7.32
N VAL A 51 7.43 -3.01 -8.22
CA VAL A 51 6.42 -2.07 -8.73
C VAL A 51 6.40 -2.19 -10.24
N GLU A 52 5.22 -2.47 -10.79
CA GLU A 52 4.97 -2.56 -12.23
C GLU A 52 3.96 -1.49 -12.63
N THR A 53 4.29 -0.70 -13.64
CA THR A 53 3.47 0.42 -14.13
C THR A 53 2.92 0.19 -15.54
N PHE A 54 3.24 -0.94 -16.16
CA PHE A 54 2.72 -1.40 -17.45
C PHE A 54 2.93 -0.36 -18.58
N GLY A 55 4.06 0.34 -18.56
CA GLY A 55 4.40 1.38 -19.55
C GLY A 55 3.58 2.68 -19.41
N THR A 56 2.91 2.88 -18.26
CA THR A 56 2.11 4.08 -18.00
C THR A 56 2.77 5.09 -17.08
N GLU A 57 4.00 4.81 -16.65
CA GLU A 57 4.82 5.69 -15.83
C GLU A 57 5.12 7.01 -16.54
N LYS A 58 5.17 8.08 -15.76
CA LYS A 58 5.55 9.43 -16.25
C LYS A 58 6.99 9.80 -15.90
N ILE A 59 7.66 8.95 -15.14
CA ILE A 59 9.06 9.07 -14.73
C ILE A 59 9.71 7.69 -14.78
N ALA A 60 11.03 7.62 -14.64
CA ALA A 60 11.74 6.36 -14.65
C ALA A 60 11.20 5.38 -13.58
N PRO A 61 10.93 4.10 -13.92
CA PRO A 61 10.32 3.14 -12.98
C PRO A 61 11.07 2.99 -11.66
N ASN A 62 12.41 3.01 -11.69
CA ASN A 62 13.25 2.94 -10.49
C ASN A 62 12.99 4.12 -9.53
N LYS A 63 12.76 5.34 -10.03
CA LYS A 63 12.39 6.49 -9.19
C LYS A 63 11.07 6.29 -8.47
N ILE A 64 10.11 5.59 -9.07
CA ILE A 64 8.84 5.25 -8.41
C ILE A 64 9.09 4.27 -7.26
N VAL A 65 9.90 3.24 -7.49
CA VAL A 65 10.28 2.26 -6.44
C VAL A 65 10.98 2.97 -5.27
N ASP A 66 11.96 3.83 -5.56
CA ASP A 66 12.71 4.56 -4.54
C ASP A 66 11.81 5.51 -3.74
N ALA A 67 10.90 6.21 -4.41
CA ALA A 67 9.92 7.08 -3.77
C ALA A 67 8.96 6.29 -2.87
N VAL A 68 8.51 5.11 -3.29
CA VAL A 68 7.67 4.23 -2.47
C VAL A 68 8.43 3.80 -1.22
N MET A 69 9.68 3.33 -1.35
CA MET A 69 10.50 2.90 -0.22
C MET A 69 10.83 4.05 0.76
N ALA A 70 10.90 5.29 0.27
CA ALA A 70 11.11 6.48 1.10
C ALA A 70 9.83 6.96 1.80
N THR A 71 8.65 6.68 1.24
CA THR A 71 7.36 7.22 1.71
C THR A 71 6.61 6.24 2.63
N PHE A 72 6.77 4.94 2.42
CA PHE A 72 5.99 3.89 3.07
C PHE A 72 6.88 2.95 3.90
N ASP A 73 6.57 2.82 5.19
CA ASP A 73 7.22 1.84 6.07
C ASP A 73 6.46 0.50 6.02
N LEU A 74 7.04 -0.46 5.32
CA LEU A 74 6.40 -1.76 5.05
C LEU A 74 6.62 -2.80 6.16
N ARG A 75 7.16 -2.41 7.32
CA ARG A 75 7.21 -3.35 8.45
C ARG A 75 5.79 -3.64 8.94
N PRO A 76 5.42 -4.89 9.31
CA PRO A 76 4.06 -5.23 9.72
C PRO A 76 3.48 -4.31 10.81
N ALA A 77 4.29 -3.98 11.83
CA ALA A 77 3.88 -3.07 12.90
C ALA A 77 3.63 -1.62 12.41
N ALA A 78 4.44 -1.15 11.45
CA ALA A 78 4.27 0.19 10.87
C ALA A 78 3.01 0.24 9.98
N ILE A 79 2.77 -0.79 9.17
CA ILE A 79 1.53 -0.93 8.38
C ILE A 79 0.29 -0.89 9.31
N ILE A 80 0.32 -1.64 10.41
CA ILE A 80 -0.77 -1.66 11.39
C ILE A 80 -1.02 -0.28 11.98
N ARG A 81 0.05 0.44 12.34
CA ARG A 81 -0.02 1.80 12.89
C ARG A 81 -0.57 2.78 11.86
N ASP A 82 0.03 2.83 10.67
CA ASP A 82 -0.25 3.87 9.66
C ASP A 82 -1.63 3.71 9.03
N LEU A 83 -2.10 2.47 8.87
CA LEU A 83 -3.46 2.19 8.42
C LEU A 83 -4.45 2.05 9.58
N ASN A 84 -4.03 2.27 10.83
CA ASN A 84 -4.88 2.19 12.02
C ASN A 84 -5.73 0.90 12.04
N LEU A 85 -5.07 -0.26 11.97
CA LEU A 85 -5.75 -1.55 11.75
C LEU A 85 -6.24 -2.24 13.03
N LEU A 86 -5.79 -1.83 14.22
CA LEU A 86 -6.22 -2.43 15.50
C LEU A 86 -7.60 -1.89 15.94
N ARG A 87 -8.61 -2.10 15.10
CA ARG A 87 -9.99 -1.64 15.29
C ARG A 87 -10.99 -2.66 14.75
N PRO A 88 -12.24 -2.70 15.25
CA PRO A 88 -13.26 -3.62 14.78
C PRO A 88 -13.91 -3.18 13.44
N ILE A 89 -13.11 -3.05 12.38
CA ILE A 89 -13.53 -2.43 11.09
C ILE A 89 -13.77 -3.42 9.94
N TYR A 90 -13.55 -4.72 10.18
CA TYR A 90 -13.41 -5.69 9.08
C TYR A 90 -14.71 -6.33 8.59
N SER A 91 -15.79 -6.32 9.37
CA SER A 91 -17.07 -6.95 8.98
C SER A 91 -17.60 -6.36 7.66
N THR A 92 -17.52 -5.04 7.50
CA THR A 92 -17.93 -4.30 6.30
C THR A 92 -17.14 -4.67 5.05
N THR A 93 -15.95 -5.25 5.19
CA THR A 93 -15.10 -5.70 4.06
C THR A 93 -15.47 -7.09 3.55
N ALA A 94 -16.21 -7.89 4.33
CA ALA A 94 -16.49 -9.29 4.02
C ALA A 94 -17.49 -9.51 2.88
N SER A 95 -18.20 -8.45 2.47
CA SER A 95 -19.08 -8.42 1.31
C SER A 95 -18.73 -7.22 0.42
N TYR A 96 -19.00 -7.37 -0.88
CA TYR A 96 -18.81 -6.32 -1.89
C TYR A 96 -17.35 -5.83 -2.05
N GLY A 97 -16.38 -6.64 -1.62
CA GLY A 97 -14.95 -6.40 -1.85
C GLY A 97 -14.29 -5.52 -0.79
N HIS A 98 -12.97 -5.74 -0.65
CA HIS A 98 -12.10 -5.02 0.28
C HIS A 98 -11.55 -3.70 -0.28
N PHE A 99 -11.56 -3.54 -1.61
CA PHE A 99 -10.93 -2.44 -2.32
C PHE A 99 -11.92 -1.68 -3.19
N GLY A 100 -11.60 -0.42 -3.50
CA GLY A 100 -12.40 0.45 -4.38
C GLY A 100 -13.60 1.10 -3.69
N ARG A 101 -13.67 1.05 -2.36
CA ARG A 101 -14.77 1.60 -1.55
C ARG A 101 -14.23 2.63 -0.57
N GLU A 102 -14.50 3.91 -0.80
CA GLU A 102 -14.00 5.03 0.02
C GLU A 102 -14.87 5.24 1.26
N LEU A 103 -14.83 4.28 2.19
CA LEU A 103 -15.50 4.36 3.47
C LEU A 103 -14.56 4.90 4.55
N PRO A 104 -15.05 5.60 5.59
CA PRO A 104 -14.21 6.20 6.63
C PRO A 104 -13.24 5.22 7.31
N ASP A 105 -13.64 3.96 7.44
CA ASP A 105 -12.82 2.92 8.07
C ASP A 105 -11.79 2.27 7.15
N PHE A 106 -11.92 2.42 5.83
CA PHE A 106 -11.05 1.78 4.84
C PHE A 106 -9.86 2.70 4.56
N THR A 107 -9.01 2.86 5.56
CA THR A 107 -7.83 3.74 5.54
C THR A 107 -6.88 3.47 4.38
N TRP A 108 -6.81 2.22 3.88
CA TRP A 108 -6.04 1.85 2.69
C TRP A 108 -6.59 2.40 1.37
N GLU A 109 -7.80 2.97 1.36
CA GLU A 109 -8.35 3.70 0.22
C GLU A 109 -8.02 5.19 0.26
N SER A 110 -7.35 5.70 1.29
CA SER A 110 -6.89 7.08 1.34
C SER A 110 -5.78 7.38 0.33
N THR A 111 -5.74 8.60 -0.19
CA THR A 111 -4.67 9.13 -1.05
C THR A 111 -3.80 10.17 -0.34
N ASP A 112 -3.73 10.08 0.99
CA ASP A 112 -3.00 10.98 1.90
C ASP A 112 -1.50 11.06 1.64
N ARG A 113 -0.90 10.05 1.01
CA ARG A 113 0.53 10.00 0.71
C ARG A 113 0.88 10.46 -0.70
N ALA A 114 -0.10 10.79 -1.55
CA ALA A 114 0.15 11.13 -2.95
C ALA A 114 1.07 12.35 -3.10
N ALA A 115 0.89 13.38 -2.26
CA ALA A 115 1.74 14.58 -2.29
C ALA A 115 3.19 14.27 -1.86
N ALA A 116 3.37 13.59 -0.73
CA ALA A 116 4.69 13.19 -0.22
C ALA A 116 5.42 12.27 -1.21
N LEU A 117 4.69 11.34 -1.83
CA LEU A 117 5.22 10.43 -2.83
C LEU A 117 5.70 11.17 -4.09
N LYS A 118 4.91 12.15 -4.57
CA LYS A 118 5.28 12.99 -5.72
C LYS A 118 6.54 13.82 -5.42
N GLU A 119 6.65 14.36 -4.21
CA GLU A 119 7.83 15.09 -3.77
C GLU A 119 9.07 14.18 -3.74
N ALA A 120 8.95 13.00 -3.12
CA ALA A 120 10.05 12.03 -3.05
C ALA A 120 10.52 11.58 -4.44
N ALA A 121 9.61 11.41 -5.39
CA ALA A 121 9.90 11.02 -6.77
C ALA A 121 10.57 12.12 -7.62
N SER A 122 10.50 13.37 -7.15
CA SER A 122 11.08 14.53 -7.84
C SER A 122 12.53 14.83 -7.44
N ARG A 123 13.03 14.15 -6.41
CA ARG A 123 14.43 14.21 -5.99
C ARG A 123 15.32 13.39 -6.94
#